data_AF-B0MKZ7-F1
#
_entry.id   AF-B0MKZ7-F1
#
_cell.length_a   1.000
_cell.length_b   1.000
_cell.length_c   1.000
_cell.angle_alpha   90.00
_cell.angle_beta   90.00
_cell.angle_gamma   90.00
#
_symmetry.space_group_name_H-M   'P 1'
#
loop_
_entity.id
_entity.type
_entity.pdbx_description
1 polymer ?
#
loop_
_entity_poly.entity_id
_entity_poly.type
_entity_poly.pdbx_seq_one_letter_code
_entity_poly.pdbx_strand_id
1 'polypeptide(L)'
;MSEAKKYDRSYKEQSVKPALEIGVKQAGEELKIPYGTMYGWVQAAKNGDPDIDERTPENVMSPADEIRQLRSEVKRLNKENKRLQEERDFLNEAAAFFAASRGK
;
A
#
# COMPACT_ATOMS: atom_id res chain seq x y z
N MET A 1 -2.69 26.17 20.28
CA MET A 1 -3.26 25.29 19.24
C MET A 1 -2.76 25.82 17.91
N SER A 2 -1.75 25.20 17.32
CA SER A 2 -1.24 25.59 15.99
C SER A 2 -2.24 25.11 14.94
N GLU A 3 -2.75 26.01 14.11
CA GLU A 3 -3.56 25.63 12.95
C GLU A 3 -2.77 24.65 12.08
N ALA A 4 -3.40 23.52 11.73
CA ALA A 4 -2.85 22.61 10.74
C ALA A 4 -2.81 23.36 9.41
N LYS A 5 -1.60 23.60 8.88
CA LYS A 5 -1.43 24.14 7.54
C LYS A 5 -2.08 23.17 6.56
N LYS A 6 -3.17 23.59 5.93
CA LYS A 6 -3.78 22.86 4.82
C LYS A 6 -2.96 23.14 3.56
N TYR A 7 -2.60 22.08 2.86
CA TYR A 7 -1.90 22.14 1.59
C TYR A 7 -2.84 21.65 0.50
N ASP A 8 -2.90 22.39 -0.61
CA ASP A 8 -3.68 21.96 -1.76
C ASP A 8 -3.11 20.66 -2.35
N ARG A 9 -3.99 19.82 -2.90
CA ARG A 9 -3.61 18.56 -3.54
C ARG A 9 -2.54 18.74 -4.62
N SER A 10 -2.70 19.76 -5.47
CA SER A 10 -1.71 20.10 -6.51
C SER A 10 -0.35 20.41 -5.91
N TYR A 11 -0.31 21.03 -4.73
CA TYR A 11 0.94 21.36 -4.05
C TYR A 11 1.59 20.09 -3.46
N LYS A 12 0.80 19.20 -2.85
CA LYS A 12 1.28 17.89 -2.36
C LYS A 12 1.90 17.07 -3.50
N GLU A 13 1.20 16.95 -4.63
CA GLU A 13 1.65 16.21 -5.81
C GLU A 13 2.96 16.78 -6.40
N GLN A 14 3.05 18.10 -6.53
CA GLN A 14 4.28 18.76 -7.00
C GLN A 14 5.45 18.60 -6.04
N SER A 15 5.19 18.56 -4.74
CA SER A 15 6.21 18.43 -3.69
C SER A 15 6.79 17.01 -3.59
N VAL A 16 6.02 15.99 -3.95
CA VAL A 16 6.47 14.60 -3.94
C VAL A 16 7.51 14.31 -5.02
N LYS A 17 7.37 14.93 -6.20
CA LYS A 17 8.30 14.71 -7.33
C LYS A 17 9.77 15.01 -6.97
N PRO A 18 10.14 16.21 -6.46
CA PRO A 18 11.51 16.47 -6.03
C PRO A 18 11.92 15.57 -4.86
N ALA A 19 11.00 15.26 -3.93
CA ALA A 19 11.30 14.36 -2.82
C ALA A 19 11.68 12.93 -3.26
N LEU A 20 11.22 12.47 -4.42
CA LEU A 20 11.65 11.21 -5.04
C LEU A 20 12.99 11.33 -5.78
N GLU A 21 13.33 12.50 -6.32
CA GLU A 21 14.56 12.73 -7.09
C GLU A 21 15.78 13.08 -6.21
N ILE A 22 15.62 14.05 -5.29
CA ILE A 22 16.70 14.56 -4.41
C ILE A 22 16.58 14.05 -2.97
N GLY A 23 15.49 13.38 -2.64
CA GLY A 23 15.22 12.82 -1.31
C GLY A 23 14.38 13.71 -0.39
N VAL A 24 13.66 13.06 0.52
CA VAL A 24 12.64 13.66 1.41
C VAL A 24 13.19 14.80 2.26
N LYS A 25 14.40 14.64 2.82
CA LYS A 25 14.99 15.64 3.71
C LYS A 25 15.35 16.92 2.96
N GLN A 26 16.03 16.79 1.83
CA GLN A 26 16.50 17.92 1.03
C GLN A 26 15.32 18.66 0.38
N ALA A 27 14.34 17.93 -0.17
CA ALA A 27 13.12 18.52 -0.71
C ALA A 27 12.27 19.22 0.37
N GLY A 28 12.20 18.65 1.58
CA GLY A 28 11.51 19.26 2.72
C GLY A 28 12.17 20.59 3.15
N GLU A 29 13.50 20.64 3.21
CA GLU A 29 14.25 21.86 3.54
C GLU A 29 14.04 22.96 2.48
N GLU A 30 14.10 22.62 1.19
CA GLU A 30 13.92 23.56 0.07
C GLU A 30 12.49 24.13 0.01
N LEU A 31 11.49 23.26 0.17
CA LEU A 31 10.08 23.62 0.12
C LEU A 31 9.53 24.11 1.47
N LYS A 32 10.37 24.17 2.51
CA LYS A 32 10.02 24.55 3.89
C LYS A 32 8.87 23.71 4.47
N ILE A 33 8.83 22.43 4.12
CA ILE A 33 7.86 21.45 4.60
C ILE A 33 8.55 20.58 5.68
N PRO A 34 7.94 20.36 6.85
CA PRO A 34 8.50 19.47 7.86
C PRO A 34 8.77 18.08 7.29
N TYR A 35 9.89 17.47 7.70
CA TYR A 35 10.29 16.15 7.23
C TYR A 35 9.19 15.09 7.37
N GLY A 36 8.48 15.07 8.50
CA GLY A 36 7.40 14.12 8.75
C GLY A 36 6.24 14.26 7.75
N THR A 37 5.88 15.49 7.40
CA THR A 37 4.83 15.81 6.41
C THR A 37 5.24 15.35 5.01
N MET A 38 6.45 15.73 4.57
CA MET A 38 6.99 15.33 3.27
C MET A 38 7.14 13.80 3.17
N TYR A 39 7.60 13.16 4.24
CA TYR A 39 7.71 11.71 4.31
C TYR A 39 6.34 11.05 4.16
N GLY A 40 5.32 11.57 4.86
CA GLY A 40 3.94 11.11 4.75
C GLY A 40 3.42 11.17 3.31
N TRP A 41 3.60 12.30 2.62
CA TRP A 41 3.15 12.45 1.23
C TRP A 41 3.87 11.53 0.25
N VAL A 42 5.17 11.30 0.43
CA VAL A 42 5.93 10.38 -0.41
C VAL A 42 5.47 8.93 -0.21
N GLN A 43 5.19 8.51 1.02
CA GLN A 43 4.63 7.18 1.29
C GLN A 43 3.21 7.04 0.71
N ALA A 44 2.39 8.06 0.87
CA ALA A 44 1.04 8.14 0.34
C ALA A 44 1.04 8.01 -1.20
N ALA A 45 1.90 8.77 -1.87
CA ALA A 45 2.09 8.68 -3.32
C ALA A 45 2.60 7.31 -3.79
N LYS A 46 3.50 6.65 -3.04
CA LYS A 46 3.94 5.27 -3.34
C LYS A 46 2.82 4.24 -3.22
N ASN A 47 1.88 4.48 -2.32
CA ASN A 47 0.70 3.64 -2.10
C ASN A 47 -0.47 3.99 -3.04
N GLY A 48 -0.27 4.95 -3.96
CA GLY A 48 -1.23 5.30 -5.01
C GLY A 48 -2.16 6.47 -4.67
N ASP A 49 -2.00 7.12 -3.50
CA ASP A 49 -2.82 8.28 -3.15
C ASP A 49 -2.02 9.34 -2.38
N PRO A 50 -1.59 10.44 -3.03
CA PRO A 50 -0.90 11.55 -2.37
C PRO A 50 -1.80 12.40 -1.46
N ASP A 51 -3.12 12.20 -1.48
CA ASP A 51 -4.09 12.96 -0.69
C ASP A 51 -4.52 12.27 0.60
N ILE A 52 -3.79 11.23 1.03
CA ILE A 52 -3.87 10.75 2.41
C ILE A 52 -3.35 11.89 3.29
N ASP A 53 -4.28 12.76 3.70
CA ASP A 53 -4.08 13.78 4.72
C ASP A 53 -3.29 13.14 5.86
N GLU A 54 -2.31 13.89 6.39
CA GLU A 54 -1.54 13.48 7.56
C GLU A 54 -2.49 12.79 8.53
N ARG A 55 -2.17 11.54 8.92
CA ARG A 55 -2.96 10.75 9.88
C ARG A 55 -3.19 11.60 11.13
N THR A 56 -4.27 12.36 11.17
CA THR A 56 -4.69 13.17 12.31
C THR A 56 -5.27 12.21 13.34
N PRO A 57 -5.17 12.49 14.65
CA PRO A 57 -5.75 11.63 15.69
C PRO A 57 -7.24 11.30 15.47
N GLU A 58 -7.95 12.16 14.74
CA GLU A 58 -9.37 12.02 14.38
C GLU A 58 -9.60 11.04 13.21
N ASN A 59 -8.62 10.86 12.31
CA ASN A 59 -8.69 9.97 11.15
C ASN A 59 -7.88 8.67 11.32
N VAL A 60 -7.14 8.52 12.43
CA VAL A 60 -6.40 7.31 12.75
C VAL A 60 -7.37 6.27 13.29
N MET A 61 -7.64 5.22 12.51
CA MET A 61 -8.20 4.00 13.08
C MET A 61 -7.36 3.58 14.28
N SER A 62 -8.01 3.23 15.39
CA SER A 62 -7.29 2.72 16.56
C SER A 62 -6.36 1.59 16.13
N PRO A 63 -5.12 1.50 16.66
CA PRO A 63 -4.21 0.40 16.35
C PRO A 63 -4.85 -0.99 16.50
N ALA A 64 -5.80 -1.13 17.44
CA ALA A 64 -6.56 -2.36 17.63
C ALA A 64 -7.48 -2.69 16.43
N ASP A 65 -8.06 -1.68 15.79
CA ASP A 65 -8.95 -1.86 14.64
C ASP A 65 -8.16 -2.17 13.37
N GLU A 66 -7.00 -1.54 13.18
CA GLU A 66 -6.05 -1.87 12.11
C GLU A 66 -5.58 -3.33 12.24
N ILE A 67 -5.21 -3.76 13.46
CA ILE A 67 -4.86 -5.16 13.75
C ILE A 67 -6.03 -6.12 13.44
N ARG A 68 -7.27 -5.74 13.79
CA ARG A 68 -8.45 -6.57 13.53
C ARG A 68 -8.71 -6.71 12.02
N GLN A 69 -8.62 -5.63 11.26
CA GLN A 69 -8.78 -5.68 9.80
C GLN A 69 -7.69 -6.51 9.13
N LEU A 70 -6.42 -6.29 9.48
CA LEU A 70 -5.29 -7.04 8.94
C LEU A 70 -5.43 -8.55 9.21
N ARG A 71 -5.86 -8.93 10.41
CA ARG A 71 -6.13 -10.35 10.74
C ARG A 71 -7.26 -10.94 9.88
N SER A 72 -8.31 -10.17 9.62
CA SER A 72 -9.41 -10.61 8.76
C SER A 72 -8.95 -10.82 7.31
N GLU A 73 -8.10 -9.92 6.82
CA GLU A 73 -7.60 -9.95 5.45
C GLU A 73 -6.62 -11.10 5.23
N VAL A 74 -5.70 -11.32 6.19
CA VAL A 74 -4.81 -12.50 6.20
C VAL A 74 -5.61 -13.80 6.15
N LYS A 75 -6.71 -13.89 6.92
CA LYS A 75 -7.58 -15.08 6.91
C LYS A 75 -8.25 -15.27 5.55
N ARG A 76 -8.74 -14.19 4.93
CA ARG A 76 -9.36 -14.21 3.60
C ARG A 76 -8.36 -14.68 2.54
N LEU A 77 -7.19 -14.06 2.51
CA LEU A 77 -6.11 -14.38 1.57
C LEU A 77 -5.61 -15.81 1.72
N ASN A 78 -5.45 -16.32 2.94
CA ASN A 78 -5.04 -17.71 3.17
C ASN A 78 -6.08 -18.71 2.63
N LYS A 79 -7.38 -18.42 2.76
CA LYS A 79 -8.43 -19.27 2.21
C LYS A 79 -8.39 -19.28 0.68
N GLU A 80 -8.20 -18.11 0.09
CA GLU A 80 -8.10 -17.95 -1.36
C GLU A 80 -6.85 -18.65 -1.92
N ASN A 81 -5.71 -18.49 -1.26
CA ASN A 81 -4.46 -19.15 -1.61
C ASN A 81 -4.61 -20.67 -1.56
N LYS A 82 -5.23 -21.22 -0.49
CA LYS A 82 -5.50 -22.65 -0.39
C LYS A 82 -6.36 -23.16 -1.55
N ARG A 83 -7.44 -22.45 -1.89
CA ARG A 83 -8.30 -22.82 -3.04
C ARG A 83 -7.53 -22.83 -4.35
N LEU A 84 -6.71 -21.81 -4.59
CA LEU A 84 -5.87 -21.72 -5.80
C LEU A 84 -4.84 -22.85 -5.87
N GLN A 85 -4.27 -23.23 -4.73
CA GLN A 85 -3.34 -24.35 -4.64
C GLN A 85 -4.03 -25.67 -5.01
N GLU A 86 -5.22 -25.92 -4.47
CA GLU A 86 -6.03 -27.11 -4.78
C GLU A 86 -6.41 -27.16 -6.27
N GLU A 87 -6.82 -26.03 -6.86
CA GLU A 87 -7.14 -25.93 -8.29
C GLU A 87 -5.92 -26.20 -9.17
N ARG A 88 -4.77 -25.62 -8.82
CA ARG A 88 -3.50 -25.88 -9.51
C ARG A 88 -3.14 -27.37 -9.47
N ASP A 89 -3.29 -28.01 -8.31
CA ASP A 89 -2.93 -29.42 -8.13
C ASP A 89 -3.86 -30.34 -8.92
N PHE A 90 -5.17 -30.06 -8.91
CA PHE A 90 -6.14 -30.77 -9.74
C PHE A 90 -5.82 -30.65 -11.24
N LEU A 91 -5.51 -29.44 -11.72
CA LEU A 91 -5.16 -29.21 -13.13
C LEU A 91 -3.87 -29.93 -13.52
N ASN A 92 -2.86 -29.95 -12.65
CA ASN A 92 -1.62 -30.68 -12.88
C ASN A 92 -1.85 -32.20 -12.96
N GLU A 93 -2.69 -32.75 -12.08
CA GLU A 93 -3.03 -34.17 -12.09
C GLU A 93 -3.79 -34.54 -13.39
N ALA A 94 -4.76 -33.72 -13.79
CA ALA A 94 -5.47 -33.90 -15.06
C ALA A 94 -4.51 -33.83 -16.26
N ALA A 95 -3.60 -32.85 -16.29
CA ALA A 95 -2.61 -32.72 -17.34
C ALA A 95 -1.68 -33.95 -17.42
N ALA A 96 -1.22 -34.46 -16.27
CA ALA A 96 -0.40 -35.66 -16.20
C ALA A 96 -1.16 -36.91 -16.72
N PHE A 97 -2.42 -37.06 -16.34
CA PHE A 97 -3.29 -38.15 -16.83
C PHE A 97 -3.42 -38.11 -18.37
N PHE A 98 -3.72 -36.95 -18.94
CA PHE A 98 -3.85 -36.80 -20.40
C PHE A 98 -2.53 -36.96 -21.15
N ALA A 99 -1.40 -36.56 -20.56
CA ALA A 99 -0.09 -36.78 -21.15
C ALA A 99 0.25 -38.29 -21.19
N ALA A 100 -0.01 -39.02 -20.11
CA ALA A 100 0.20 -40.46 -20.05
C ALA A 100 -0.73 -41.24 -21.01
N SER A 101 -1.96 -40.77 -21.24
CA SER A 101 -2.91 -41.41 -22.16
C SER A 101 -2.56 -41.22 -23.65
N ARG A 102 -1.65 -40.29 -23.99
CA ARG A 102 -1.19 -40.04 -25.38
C ARG A 102 -0.01 -40.91 -25.82
N GLY A 103 0.58 -41.69 -24.91
CA GLY A 103 1.70 -42.60 -25.19
C GLY A 103 1.29 -44.04 -25.52
N LYS A 104 0.01 -44.31 -25.80
CA LYS A 104 -0.51 -45.60 -26.28
C LYS A 104 -1.00 -45.49 -27.72
#